data_AF-A0A379YRI4-F1
#
_entry.id   AF-A0A379YRI4-F1
#
_cell.length_a   1.000
_cell.length_b   1.000
_cell.length_c   1.000
_cell.angle_alpha   90.00
_cell.angle_beta   90.00
_cell.angle_gamma   90.00
#
_symmetry.space_group_name_H-M   'P 1'
#
loop_
_entity.id
_entity.type
_entity.pdbx_description
1 polymer ?
#
loop_
_entity_poly.entity_id
_entity_poly.type
_entity_poly.pdbx_seq_one_letter_code
_entity_poly.pdbx_strand_id
1 'polypeptide(L)' 'MGVSNSAMRKWVKQLQQELQGDSPKGSPLTPEQQRIRELEKKLRRIEEENIILKKATALLMSDSLNSSR' A
#
# COMPACT_ATOMS: atom_id res chain seq x y z
N MET A 1 11.40 18.07 -8.08
CA MET A 1 10.39 18.59 -9.03
C MET A 1 9.17 18.97 -8.23
N GLY A 2 9.09 20.25 -7.88
CA GLY A 2 8.21 20.79 -6.85
C GLY A 2 6.75 20.81 -7.26
N VAL A 3 5.88 20.49 -6.30
CA VAL A 3 4.43 20.65 -6.43
C VAL A 3 4.14 22.13 -6.67
N SER A 4 3.30 22.44 -7.65
CA SER A 4 2.93 23.83 -7.92
C SER A 4 2.20 24.43 -6.72
N ASN A 5 2.44 25.72 -6.43
CA ASN A 5 1.77 26.41 -5.32
C ASN A 5 0.23 26.29 -5.37
N SER A 6 -0.35 26.17 -6.57
CA SER A 6 -1.78 25.96 -6.77
C SER A 6 -2.25 24.59 -6.29
N ALA A 7 -1.48 23.53 -6.55
CA ALA A 7 -1.80 22.18 -6.08
C ALA A 7 -1.70 22.08 -4.55
N MET A 8 -0.67 22.67 -3.94
CA MET A 8 -0.53 22.71 -2.49
C MET A 8 -1.71 23.45 -1.81
N ARG A 9 -2.14 24.59 -2.35
CA ARG A 9 -3.30 25.34 -1.84
C ARG A 9 -4.60 24.54 -1.96
N LYS A 10 -4.80 23.78 -3.04
CA LYS A 10 -5.96 22.89 -3.19
C LYS A 10 -5.97 21.79 -2.14
N TRP A 11 -4.84 21.15 -1.87
CA TRP A 11 -4.72 20.13 -0.83
C TRP A 11 -4.98 20.67 0.57
N VAL A 12 -4.44 21.84 0.91
CA VAL A 12 -4.72 22.49 2.20
C VAL A 12 -6.21 22.81 2.35
N LYS A 13 -6.84 23.34 1.30
CA LYS A 13 -8.28 23.64 1.32
C LYS A 13 -9.14 22.39 1.48
N GLN A 14 -8.76 21.30 0.81
CA GLN A 14 -9.46 20.01 0.92
C GLN A 14 -9.32 19.43 2.34
N LEU A 15 -8.12 19.45 2.91
CA LEU A 15 -7.86 18.98 4.28
C LEU A 15 -8.66 19.79 5.32
N GLN A 16 -8.77 21.10 5.14
CA GLN A 16 -9.57 21.96 6.02
C GLN A 16 -11.07 21.63 5.95
N GLN A 17 -11.60 21.31 4.76
CA GLN A 17 -13.00 20.91 4.60
C GLN A 17 -13.29 19.56 5.26
N GLU A 18 -12.38 18.59 5.11
CA GLU A 18 -12.48 17.28 5.77
C GLU A 18 -12.44 17.41 7.30
N LEU A 19 -11.58 18.26 7.86
CA LEU A 19 -11.50 18.53 9.31
C LEU A 19 -12.75 19.24 9.87
N GLN A 20 -13.45 20.03 9.06
CA GLN A 20 -14.71 20.67 9.45
C GLN A 20 -15.93 19.75 9.31
N GLY A 21 -15.71 18.47 8.96
CA GLY A 21 -16.78 17.48 8.81
C GLY A 21 -17.53 17.60 7.49
N ASP A 22 -17.05 18.43 6.57
CA ASP A 22 -17.66 18.63 5.26
C ASP A 22 -17.15 17.52 4.32
N SER A 23 -17.92 16.45 4.21
CA SER A 23 -17.60 15.33 3.32
C SER A 23 -17.62 15.81 1.86
N PRO A 24 -16.57 15.53 1.06
CA PRO A 24 -16.56 15.95 -0.34
C PRO A 24 -17.78 15.36 -1.08
N LYS A 25 -18.64 16.24 -1.62
CA LYS A 25 -19.92 15.91 -2.28
C LYS A 25 -19.78 15.19 -3.64
N GLY A 26 -18.71 14.43 -3.87
CA GLY A 26 -18.46 13.74 -5.15
C GLY A 26 -17.81 12.37 -4.98
N SER A 27 -18.64 11.32 -5.13
CA SER A 27 -18.32 9.90 -5.38
C SER A 27 -17.40 9.16 -4.39
N PRO A 28 -17.63 7.85 -4.15
CA PRO A 28 -16.90 7.08 -3.15
C PRO A 28 -15.47 6.83 -3.64
N LEU A 29 -14.50 7.23 -2.80
CA LEU A 29 -13.06 7.05 -2.98
C LEU A 29 -12.45 8.02 -4.02
N THR A 30 -11.67 9.00 -3.55
CA THR A 30 -10.90 9.89 -4.44
C THR A 30 -9.95 9.07 -5.32
N PRO A 31 -9.55 9.54 -6.52
CA PRO A 31 -8.62 8.80 -7.39
C PRO A 31 -7.31 8.41 -6.69
N GLU A 32 -6.86 9.25 -5.75
CA GLU A 32 -5.72 8.98 -4.89
C GLU A 32 -6.00 7.83 -3.92
N GLN A 33 -7.15 7.80 -3.26
CA GLN A 33 -7.54 6.70 -2.37
C GLN A 33 -7.76 5.38 -3.13
N GLN A 34 -8.28 5.43 -4.36
CA GLN A 34 -8.34 4.26 -5.24
C GLN A 34 -6.93 3.73 -5.51
N ARG A 35 -5.99 4.62 -5.81
CA ARG A 35 -4.61 4.25 -6.06
C ARG A 35 -3.93 3.66 -4.82
N ILE A 36 -4.15 4.26 -3.65
CA ILE A 36 -3.64 3.74 -2.37
C ILE A 36 -4.17 2.32 -2.14
N ARG A 37 -5.48 2.10 -2.33
CA ARG A 37 -6.09 0.77 -2.16
C ARG A 37 -5.55 -0.27 -3.13
N GLU A 38 -5.30 0.10 -4.39
CA GLU A 38 -4.64 -0.78 -5.37
C GLU A 38 -3.23 -1.16 -4.93
N LEU A 39 -2.46 -0.19 -4.45
CA LEU A 39 -1.09 -0.40 -3.99
C LEU A 39 -1.06 -1.30 -2.75
N GLU A 40 -1.92 -1.07 -1.76
CA GLU A 40 -2.05 -1.92 -0.57
C GLU A 40 -2.42 -3.37 -0.90
N LYS A 41 -3.28 -3.59 -1.91
CA LYS A 41 -3.61 -4.93 -2.37
C LYS A 41 -2.40 -5.63 -2.99
N LYS A 42 -1.63 -4.92 -3.83
CA LYS A 42 -0.41 -5.47 -4.43
C LYS A 42 0.65 -5.79 -3.37
N LEU A 43 0.81 -4.90 -2.39
CA LEU A 43 1.79 -5.05 -1.32
C LEU A 43 1.49 -6.30 -0.49
N ARG A 44 0.23 -6.48 -0.03
CA ARG A 44 -0.19 -7.69 0.69
C ARG A 44 0.10 -8.98 -0.07
N ARG A 45 -0.23 -9.02 -1.37
CA ARG A 45 0.04 -10.19 -2.20
C ARG A 45 1.54 -10.52 -2.26
N ILE A 46 2.38 -9.51 -2.45
CA ILE A 46 3.83 -9.68 -2.50
C ILE A 46 4.37 -10.17 -1.14
N GLU A 47 3.85 -9.64 -0.03
CA GLU A 47 4.23 -10.10 1.31
C GLU A 47 3.86 -11.57 1.55
N GLU A 48 2.66 -11.98 1.15
CA GLU A 48 2.22 -13.38 1.22
C GLU A 48 3.12 -14.31 0.39
N GLU A 49 3.40 -13.94 -0.86
CA GLU A 49 4.31 -14.69 -1.75
C GLU A 49 5.72 -14.78 -1.14
N ASN A 50 6.22 -13.69 -0.54
CA ASN A 50 7.53 -13.67 0.11
C ASN A 50 7.58 -14.58 1.34
N ILE A 51 6.51 -14.64 2.14
CA ILE A 51 6.39 -15.53 3.29
C ILE A 51 6.43 -16.99 2.83
N ILE A 52 5.68 -17.34 1.78
CA ILE A 52 5.67 -18.70 1.22
C ILE A 52 7.07 -19.08 0.74
N LEU A 53 7.73 -18.21 -0.02
CA LEU A 53 9.09 -18.46 -0.51
C LEU A 53 10.07 -18.67 0.64
N LYS A 54 10.06 -17.80 1.66
CA LYS A 54 10.91 -17.95 2.85
C LYS A 54 10.70 -19.28 3.56
N LYS A 55 9.44 -19.71 3.72
CA LYS A 55 9.11 -21.02 4.32
C LYS A 55 9.61 -22.18 3.48
N ALA A 56 9.40 -22.13 2.15
CA ALA A 56 9.89 -23.16 1.24
C ALA A 56 11.42 -23.26 1.27
N THR A 57 12.12 -22.12 1.25
CA THR A 57 13.58 -22.08 1.39
C THR A 57 14.05 -22.68 2.71
N ALA A 58 13.41 -22.35 3.82
CA ALA A 58 13.74 -22.92 5.13
C ALA A 58 13.53 -24.45 5.17
N LEU A 59 12.44 -24.95 4.58
CA LEU A 59 12.18 -26.39 4.47
C LEU A 59 13.24 -27.09 3.62
N LEU A 60 13.52 -26.58 2.42
CA LEU A 60 14.54 -27.15 1.52
C LEU A 60 15.93 -27.18 2.16
N MET A 61 16.31 -26.13 2.89
CA MET A 61 17.57 -26.09 3.64
C MET A 61 17.60 -27.12 4.78
N SER A 62 16.45 -27.39 5.42
CA SER A 62 16.35 -28.40 6.48
C SER A 62 16.46 -29.81 5.90
N ASP A 63 15.80 -30.08 4.77
CA ASP A 63 15.82 -31.37 4.09
C ASP A 63 17.21 -31.73 3.57
N SER A 64 17.97 -30.77 3.02
CA SER A 64 19.34 -31.02 2.55
C SER A 64 20.30 -31.36 3.67
N LEU A 65 20.14 -30.76 4.85
CA LEU A 65 20.92 -31.07 6.05
C LEU A 65 20.57 -32.44 6.64
N ASN A 66 19.30 -32.83 6.59
CA ASN A 66 18.85 -34.14 7.08
C ASN A 66 19.26 -35.29 6.16
N SER A 67 19.29 -35.06 4.84
CA SER A 67 19.74 -36.03 3.82
C SER A 67 21.25 -36.29 3.83
N SER A 68 22.05 -35.36 4.38
CA SER A 68 23.51 -35.48 4.46
C SER A 68 24.03 -36.21 5.72
N ARG A 69 23.14 -36.74 6.57
CA ARG A 69 23.49 -37.54 7.76
C ARG A 69 23.21 -39.02 7.51
#